data_AF-A0A1M6I430-F1
#
_entry.id   AF-A0A1M6I430-F1
#
_cell.length_a   1.000
_cell.length_b   1.000
_cell.length_c   1.000
_cell.angle_alpha   90.00
_cell.angle_beta   90.00
_cell.angle_gamma   90.00
#
_symmetry.space_group_name_H-M   'P 1'
#
loop_
_entity.id
_entity.type
_entity.pdbx_description
1 polymer ?
#
loop_
_entity_poly.entity_id
_entity_poly.type
_entity_poly.pdbx_seq_one_letter_code
_entity_poly.pdbx_strand_id
1 'polypeptide(L)'
;MKLIITIITFVWVGMVLGISFVEAPLKFRAPNITRQLGLGIGKIVFGALNKIEIVFSTVLIISFLLGEFSLKYNFVYGLVLFLLCIQTIWLIPVLNRRADRIITGQEVSKTYHHILFIILEVLKISLLLIAGIRFLKAFGLPTI
;
A
#
# COMPACT_ATOMS: atom_id res chain seq x y z
N MET A 1 -8.36 -20.96 5.10
CA MET A 1 -7.39 -20.20 4.29
C MET A 1 -8.04 -19.17 3.37
N LYS A 2 -9.04 -19.54 2.55
CA LYS A 2 -9.76 -18.58 1.67
C LYS A 2 -10.33 -17.35 2.42
N LEU A 3 -11.00 -17.57 3.55
CA LEU A 3 -11.54 -16.48 4.38
C LEU A 3 -10.45 -15.51 4.87
N ILE A 4 -9.32 -16.04 5.33
CA ILE A 4 -8.17 -15.25 5.81
C ILE A 4 -7.62 -14.37 4.69
N ILE A 5 -7.40 -14.94 3.50
CA ILE A 5 -6.93 -14.21 2.31
C ILE A 5 -7.90 -13.06 1.97
N THR A 6 -9.21 -13.34 1.95
CA THR A 6 -10.24 -12.35 1.67
C THR A 6 -10.23 -11.22 2.69
N ILE A 7 -10.24 -11.53 3.99
CA ILE A 7 -10.22 -10.53 5.07
C ILE A 7 -8.96 -9.67 4.96
N ILE A 8 -7.78 -10.28 4.85
CA ILE A 8 -6.51 -9.55 4.73
C ILE A 8 -6.51 -8.64 3.51
N THR A 9 -7.01 -9.13 2.37
CA THR A 9 -7.05 -8.34 1.13
C THR A 9 -7.89 -7.08 1.30
N PHE A 10 -9.10 -7.17 1.87
CA PHE A 10 -9.96 -6.02 2.06
C PHE A 10 -9.49 -5.08 3.17
N VAL A 11 -8.92 -5.62 4.26
CA VAL A 11 -8.28 -4.80 5.30
C VAL A 11 -7.09 -4.04 4.73
N TRP A 12 -6.27 -4.68 3.89
CA TRP A 12 -5.15 -4.04 3.22
C TRP A 12 -5.64 -2.88 2.34
N VAL A 13 -6.66 -3.10 1.50
CA VAL A 13 -7.28 -2.03 0.70
C VAL A 13 -7.75 -0.88 1.58
N GLY A 14 -8.48 -1.17 2.66
CA GLY A 14 -8.99 -0.14 3.58
C GLY A 14 -7.87 0.68 4.23
N MET A 15 -6.81 0.02 4.68
CA MET A 15 -5.62 0.67 5.27
C MET A 15 -4.94 1.62 4.27
N VAL A 16 -4.75 1.17 3.03
CA VAL A 16 -4.11 1.98 1.99
C VAL A 16 -5.00 3.17 1.62
N LEU A 17 -6.30 2.97 1.43
CA LEU A 17 -7.23 4.06 1.16
C LEU A 17 -7.25 5.09 2.29
N GLY A 18 -7.38 4.62 3.54
CA GLY A 18 -7.42 5.47 4.72
C GLY A 18 -6.13 6.27 4.92
N ILE A 19 -4.96 5.65 4.75
CA ILE A 19 -3.69 6.32 5.00
C ILE A 19 -3.24 7.13 3.77
N SER A 20 -3.15 6.50 2.59
CA SER A 20 -2.55 7.13 1.41
C SER A 20 -3.44 8.21 0.78
N PHE A 21 -4.76 8.07 0.85
CA PHE A 21 -5.70 8.96 0.15
C PHE A 21 -6.52 9.86 1.08
N VAL A 22 -6.69 9.48 2.35
CA VAL A 22 -7.45 10.30 3.32
C VAL A 22 -6.51 11.02 4.28
N GLU A 23 -5.71 10.29 5.08
CA GLU A 23 -4.79 10.89 6.07
C GLU A 23 -3.74 11.80 5.41
N ALA A 24 -3.04 11.27 4.40
CA ALA A 24 -1.89 11.93 3.82
C ALA A 24 -2.17 13.35 3.28
N PRO A 25 -3.28 13.62 2.55
CA PRO A 25 -3.62 14.98 2.16
C PRO A 25 -4.26 15.80 3.30
N LEU A 26 -5.10 15.19 4.15
CA LEU A 26 -5.84 15.94 5.18
C LEU A 26 -4.94 16.46 6.30
N LYS A 27 -3.86 15.76 6.65
CA LYS A 27 -2.96 16.22 7.73
C LYS A 27 -2.36 17.61 7.48
N PHE A 28 -2.15 17.98 6.22
CA PHE A 28 -1.64 19.30 5.85
C PHE A 28 -2.69 20.42 5.95
N ARG A 29 -3.94 20.09 6.32
CA ARG A 29 -5.02 21.06 6.57
C ARG A 29 -5.22 21.36 8.06
N ALA A 30 -4.50 20.68 8.95
CA ALA A 30 -4.62 20.90 10.39
C ALA A 30 -4.09 22.29 10.81
N PRO A 31 -4.70 22.97 11.80
CA PRO A 31 -4.16 24.22 12.33
C PRO A 31 -2.72 24.04 12.82
N ASN A 32 -1.88 25.04 12.58
CA ASN A 32 -0.45 25.07 12.97
C ASN A 32 0.45 24.01 12.29
N ILE A 33 -0.04 23.27 11.28
CA ILE A 33 0.79 22.31 10.55
C ILE A 33 1.78 23.02 9.63
N THR A 34 3.06 22.65 9.72
CA THR A 34 4.08 23.06 8.76
C THR A 34 4.36 21.95 7.75
N ARG A 35 4.91 22.30 6.60
CA ARG A 35 5.30 21.32 5.58
C ARG A 35 6.30 20.30 6.14
N GLN A 36 7.28 20.76 6.91
CA GLN A 36 8.30 19.93 7.53
C GLN A 36 7.68 18.95 8.53
N LEU A 37 6.77 19.43 9.38
CA LEU A 37 6.07 18.60 10.36
C LEU A 37 5.21 17.53 9.66
N GLY A 38 4.42 17.92 8.65
CA GLY A 38 3.59 16.99 7.89
C GLY A 38 4.40 15.94 7.11
N LEU A 39 5.58 16.30 6.59
CA LEU A 39 6.51 15.35 5.99
C LEU A 39 7.09 14.39 7.03
N GLY A 40 7.49 14.87 8.20
CA GLY A 40 7.97 14.04 9.31
C GLY A 40 6.93 13.01 9.76
N ILE A 41 5.69 13.45 9.98
CA ILE A 41 4.56 12.56 10.28
C ILE A 41 4.36 11.55 9.14
N GLY A 42 4.38 12.02 7.89
CA GLY A 42 4.29 11.16 6.71
C GLY A 42 5.32 10.02 6.72
N LYS A 43 6.59 10.30 6.98
CA LYS A 43 7.63 9.25 7.04
C LYS A 43 7.30 8.15 8.06
N ILE A 44 6.81 8.54 9.24
CA ILE A 44 6.47 7.60 10.31
C ILE A 44 5.26 6.76 9.92
N VAL A 45 4.17 7.41 9.48
CA VAL A 45 2.91 6.75 9.12
C VAL A 45 3.08 5.82 7.92
N PHE A 46 3.73 6.28 6.84
CA PHE A 46 3.99 5.42 5.67
C PHE A 46 5.01 4.31 5.97
N GLY A 47 5.97 4.55 6.87
CA GLY A 47 6.86 3.50 7.36
C GLY A 47 6.12 2.41 8.14
N ALA A 48 5.13 2.80 8.95
CA ALA A 48 4.26 1.87 9.66
C ALA A 48 3.35 1.10 8.70
N LEU A 49 2.70 1.80 7.76
CA LEU A 49 1.87 1.17 6.72
C LEU A 49 2.70 0.13 5.95
N ASN A 50 3.88 0.50 5.44
CA ASN A 50 4.73 -0.42 4.69
C ASN A 50 5.09 -1.70 5.48
N LYS A 51 5.32 -1.60 6.80
CA LYS A 51 5.55 -2.79 7.64
C LYS A 51 4.30 -3.68 7.72
N ILE A 52 3.12 -3.09 7.88
CA ILE A 52 1.85 -3.81 7.89
C ILE A 52 1.60 -4.49 6.53
N GLU A 53 1.88 -3.80 5.42
CA GLU A 53 1.80 -4.37 4.08
C GLU A 53 2.74 -5.57 3.91
N ILE A 54 3.97 -5.49 4.44
CA ILE A 54 4.90 -6.64 4.45
C ILE A 54 4.34 -7.80 5.28
N VAL A 55 3.74 -7.55 6.44
CA VAL A 55 3.10 -8.60 7.25
C VAL A 55 1.95 -9.25 6.47
N PHE A 56 1.06 -8.46 5.87
CA PHE A 56 -0.03 -8.98 5.04
C PHE A 56 0.49 -9.79 3.86
N SER A 57 1.52 -9.29 3.18
CA SER A 57 2.18 -9.98 2.08
C SER A 57 2.73 -11.35 2.51
N THR A 58 3.33 -11.42 3.70
CA THR A 58 3.91 -12.64 4.25
C THR A 58 2.82 -13.67 4.57
N VAL A 59 1.72 -13.23 5.19
CA VAL A 59 0.57 -14.12 5.49
C VAL A 59 -0.07 -14.63 4.21
N LEU A 60 -0.18 -13.79 3.17
CA LEU A 60 -0.68 -14.22 1.86
C LEU A 60 0.24 -15.26 1.23
N ILE A 61 1.56 -15.04 1.21
CA ILE A 61 2.54 -16.00 0.69
C ILE A 61 2.42 -17.34 1.40
N ILE A 62 2.42 -17.36 2.74
CA ILE A 62 2.26 -18.58 3.54
C ILE A 62 0.93 -19.26 3.21
N SER A 63 -0.14 -18.48 3.08
CA SER A 63 -1.44 -19.03 2.70
C SER A 63 -1.40 -19.68 1.32
N PHE A 64 -0.75 -19.09 0.32
CA PHE A 64 -0.64 -19.71 -1.00
C PHE A 64 0.24 -20.95 -1.02
N LEU A 65 1.30 -21.00 -0.20
CA LEU A 65 2.19 -22.16 -0.11
C LEU A 65 1.53 -23.38 0.55
N LEU A 66 0.65 -23.15 1.52
CA LEU A 66 0.00 -24.22 2.29
C LEU A 66 -1.33 -24.71 1.69
N GLY A 67 -1.83 -24.07 0.62
CA GLY A 67 -3.15 -24.37 0.06
C GLY A 67 -3.15 -24.63 -1.45
N GLU A 68 -4.16 -25.36 -1.91
CA GLU A 68 -4.36 -25.65 -3.33
C GLU A 68 -5.13 -24.52 -4.03
N PHE A 69 -4.41 -23.53 -4.53
CA PHE A 69 -4.98 -22.40 -5.26
C PHE A 69 -4.65 -22.43 -6.75
N SER A 70 -5.62 -22.04 -7.59
CA SER A 70 -5.41 -21.95 -9.04
C SER A 70 -4.35 -20.89 -9.40
N LEU A 71 -3.49 -21.22 -10.38
CA LEU A 71 -2.42 -20.35 -10.89
C LEU A 71 -2.88 -18.93 -11.26
N LYS A 72 -4.15 -18.77 -11.68
CA LYS A 72 -4.71 -17.45 -12.02
C LYS A 72 -4.76 -16.49 -10.83
N TYR A 73 -4.98 -17.00 -9.62
CA TYR A 73 -4.98 -16.19 -8.40
C TYR A 73 -3.54 -15.81 -7.99
N ASN A 74 -2.61 -16.75 -8.16
CA ASN A 74 -1.19 -16.55 -7.84
C ASN A 74 -0.58 -15.41 -8.66
N PHE A 75 -0.98 -15.24 -9.92
CA PHE A 75 -0.45 -14.17 -10.77
C PHE A 75 -0.83 -12.76 -10.29
N VAL A 76 -2.10 -12.52 -9.93
CA VAL A 76 -2.55 -11.17 -9.53
C VAL A 76 -1.92 -10.75 -8.20
N TYR A 77 -1.88 -11.66 -7.21
CA TYR A 77 -1.18 -11.39 -5.96
C TYR A 77 0.33 -11.26 -6.17
N GLY A 78 0.93 -12.05 -7.07
CA GLY A 78 2.33 -11.89 -7.46
C GLY A 78 2.64 -10.48 -7.99
N LEU A 79 1.75 -9.90 -8.79
CA LEU A 79 1.90 -8.51 -9.25
C LEU A 79 1.78 -7.50 -8.10
N VAL A 80 0.85 -7.68 -7.17
CA VAL A 80 0.75 -6.85 -5.96
C VAL A 80 2.05 -6.89 -5.14
N LEU A 81 2.61 -8.09 -4.94
CA LEU A 81 3.88 -8.27 -4.23
C LEU A 81 5.04 -7.56 -4.95
N PHE A 82 5.10 -7.68 -6.28
CA PHE A 82 6.09 -7.01 -7.10
C PHE A 82 6.01 -5.48 -6.97
N LEU A 83 4.79 -4.91 -7.02
CA LEU A 83 4.57 -3.49 -6.80
C LEU A 83 5.00 -3.06 -5.39
N LEU A 84 4.66 -3.84 -4.37
CA LEU A 84 5.10 -3.56 -2.99
C LEU A 84 6.63 -3.53 -2.91
N CYS A 85 7.33 -4.50 -3.50
CA CYS A 85 8.80 -4.51 -3.52
C CYS A 85 9.39 -3.25 -4.17
N ILE A 86 8.85 -2.81 -5.32
CA ILE A 86 9.26 -1.56 -5.97
C ILE A 86 9.07 -0.37 -5.02
N GLN A 87 7.92 -0.29 -4.36
CA GLN A 87 7.61 0.80 -3.45
C GLN A 87 8.53 0.79 -2.21
N THR A 88 8.68 -0.37 -1.56
CA THR A 88 9.46 -0.55 -0.33
C THR A 88 10.95 -0.32 -0.56
N ILE A 89 11.53 -0.91 -1.61
CA ILE A 89 13.00 -0.96 -1.79
C ILE A 89 13.51 0.30 -2.49
N TRP A 90 12.71 0.88 -3.39
CA TRP A 90 13.16 2.00 -4.21
C TRP A 90 12.42 3.29 -3.88
N LEU A 91 11.10 3.31 -4.05
CA LEU A 91 10.36 4.56 -4.11
C LEU A 91 10.25 5.25 -2.74
N ILE A 92 9.94 4.50 -1.69
CA ILE A 92 9.87 5.01 -0.31
C ILE A 92 11.23 5.56 0.14
N PRO A 93 12.37 4.86 -0.02
CA PRO A 93 13.69 5.41 0.32
C PRO A 93 14.05 6.69 -0.43
N VAL A 94 13.67 6.80 -1.71
CA VAL A 94 13.88 8.03 -2.50
C VAL A 94 13.02 9.18 -1.95
N LEU A 95 11.74 8.93 -1.66
CA LEU A 95 10.83 9.92 -1.10
C LEU A 95 11.26 10.36 0.31
N ASN A 96 11.71 9.42 1.15
CA ASN A 96 12.19 9.72 2.50
C ASN A 96 13.44 10.60 2.48
N ARG A 97 14.43 10.28 1.64
CA ARG A 97 15.63 11.11 1.47
C ARG A 97 15.29 12.52 1.00
N ARG A 98 14.31 12.64 0.10
CA ARG A 98 13.80 13.94 -0.35
C ARG A 98 13.08 14.70 0.77
N ALA A 99 12.25 14.01 1.55
CA ALA A 99 11.57 14.60 2.69
C ALA A 99 12.57 15.11 3.73
N ASP A 100 13.64 14.36 4.01
CA ASP A 100 14.70 14.76 4.93
C ASP A 100 15.39 16.05 4.51
N ARG A 101 15.70 16.21 3.22
CA ARG A 101 16.26 17.47 2.69
C ARG A 101 15.31 18.66 2.88
N ILE A 102 14.00 18.46 2.65
CA ILE A 102 13.00 19.52 2.87
C ILE A 102 12.89 19.87 4.36
N ILE A 103 12.92 18.86 5.23
CA ILE A 103 12.84 19.03 6.69
C ILE A 103 14.05 19.82 7.21
N THR A 104 15.24 19.62 6.65
CA THR A 104 16.44 20.39 6.99
C THR A 104 16.54 21.76 6.29
N GLY A 105 15.49 22.19 5.57
CA GLY A 105 15.43 23.51 4.93
C GLY A 105 16.13 23.62 3.59
N GLN A 106 16.54 22.50 2.98
CA GLN A 106 17.17 22.51 1.65
C GLN A 106 16.13 22.68 0.55
N GLU A 107 16.48 23.43 -0.49
CA GLU A 107 15.71 23.46 -1.72
C GLU A 107 15.90 22.17 -2.52
N VAL A 108 14.80 21.61 -3.00
CA VAL A 108 14.81 20.37 -3.79
C VAL A 108 14.10 20.59 -5.13
N SER A 109 14.78 20.26 -6.23
CA SER A 109 14.22 20.32 -7.58
C SER A 109 12.96 19.46 -7.71
N LYS A 110 12.00 19.83 -8.56
CA LYS A 110 10.77 19.03 -8.77
C LYS A 110 11.11 17.66 -9.36
N THR A 111 10.41 16.61 -8.90
CA THR A 111 10.57 15.24 -9.42
C THR A 111 9.23 14.53 -9.50
N TYR A 112 9.10 13.58 -10.44
CA TYR A 112 7.88 12.80 -10.65
C TYR A 112 7.67 11.64 -9.67
N HIS A 113 8.64 11.34 -8.79
CA HIS A 113 8.58 10.19 -7.86
C HIS A 113 7.32 10.15 -6.99
N HIS A 114 6.81 11.30 -6.56
CA HIS A 114 5.59 11.34 -5.75
C HIS A 114 4.34 10.98 -6.58
N ILE A 115 4.27 11.46 -7.83
CA ILE A 115 3.19 11.11 -8.75
C ILE A 115 3.25 9.63 -9.11
N LEU A 116 4.45 9.11 -9.38
CA LEU A 116 4.67 7.69 -9.62
C LEU A 116 4.19 6.85 -8.43
N PHE A 117 4.48 7.28 -7.19
CA PHE A 117 4.00 6.59 -5.99
C PHE A 117 2.48 6.51 -5.95
N ILE A 118 1.79 7.62 -6.23
CA ILE A 118 0.32 7.65 -6.29
C ILE A 118 -0.22 6.70 -7.37
N ILE A 119 0.38 6.69 -8.57
CA ILE A 119 -0.02 5.78 -9.66
C ILE A 119 0.13 4.32 -9.23
N LEU A 120 1.26 3.96 -8.59
CA LEU A 120 1.49 2.60 -8.09
C LEU A 120 0.52 2.22 -6.97
N GLU A 121 0.16 3.15 -6.08
CA GLU A 121 -0.87 2.94 -5.05
C GLU A 121 -2.24 2.64 -5.67
N VAL A 122 -2.68 3.44 -6.64
CA VAL A 122 -3.96 3.23 -7.35
C VAL A 122 -3.97 1.87 -8.07
N LEU A 123 -2.88 1.51 -8.73
CA LEU A 123 -2.74 0.23 -9.40
C LEU A 123 -2.80 -0.93 -8.39
N LYS A 124 -2.07 -0.84 -7.27
CA LYS A 124 -2.05 -1.85 -6.20
C LYS A 124 -3.44 -2.05 -5.58
N ILE A 125 -4.16 -0.96 -5.26
CA ILE A 125 -5.53 -1.03 -4.77
C ILE A 125 -6.44 -1.73 -5.77
N SER A 126 -6.36 -1.35 -7.05
CA SER A 126 -7.18 -1.93 -8.11
C SER A 126 -6.94 -3.45 -8.23
N LEU A 127 -5.68 -3.88 -8.18
CA LEU A 127 -5.31 -5.29 -8.20
C LEU A 127 -5.80 -6.04 -6.96
N LEU A 128 -5.65 -5.48 -5.76
CA LEU A 128 -6.16 -6.06 -4.52
C LEU A 128 -7.69 -6.19 -4.54
N LEU A 129 -8.42 -5.19 -5.03
CA LEU A 129 -9.87 -5.26 -5.18
C LEU A 129 -10.30 -6.36 -6.16
N ILE A 130 -9.66 -6.43 -7.33
CA ILE A 130 -9.92 -7.48 -8.32
C ILE A 130 -9.64 -8.87 -7.72
N ALA A 131 -8.51 -9.03 -7.03
CA ALA A 131 -8.11 -10.29 -6.40
C ALA A 131 -9.09 -10.69 -5.29
N GLY A 132 -9.44 -9.75 -4.39
CA GLY A 132 -10.34 -9.97 -3.27
C GLY A 132 -11.76 -10.33 -3.71
N ILE A 133 -12.31 -9.64 -4.71
CA ILE A 133 -13.64 -9.95 -5.27
C ILE A 133 -13.63 -11.34 -5.91
N ARG A 134 -12.58 -11.70 -6.66
CA ARG A 134 -12.46 -13.04 -7.26
C ARG A 134 -12.37 -14.14 -6.20
N PHE A 135 -11.64 -13.90 -5.11
CA PHE A 135 -11.54 -14.83 -3.98
C PHE A 135 -12.86 -14.96 -3.21
N LEU A 136 -13.58 -13.85 -3.02
CA LEU A 136 -14.89 -13.82 -2.38
C LEU A 136 -15.94 -14.61 -3.19
N LYS A 137 -15.98 -14.44 -4.51
CA LYS A 137 -16.87 -15.23 -5.38
C LYS A 137 -16.55 -16.72 -5.32
N ALA A 138 -15.26 -17.08 -5.23
CA ALA A 138 -14.83 -18.47 -5.07
C ALA A 138 -15.08 -19.05 -3.66
N PHE A 139 -15.50 -18.22 -2.70
CA PHE A 139 -15.89 -18.62 -1.35
C PHE A 139 -17.36 -19.07 -1.27
N GLY A 140 -18.19 -18.77 -2.27
CA GLY A 140 -19.57 -19.27 -2.35
C GLY A 140 -20.57 -18.50 -1.47
N LEU A 141 -20.48 -17.17 -1.40
CA LEU A 141 -21.67 -16.40 -1.00
C LEU A 141 -22.68 -16.47 -2.16
N PRO A 142 -23.93 -16.92 -1.93
CA PRO A 142 -24.95 -16.86 -2.96
C PRO A 142 -25.08 -15.40 -3.41
N THR A 143 -24.94 -15.19 -4.72
CA THR A 143 -25.28 -13.91 -5.33
C THR A 143 -26.74 -13.63 -5.00
N ILE A 144 -26.98 -12.55 -4.25
CA ILE A 144 -28.31 -12.01 -3.99
C ILE A 144 -28.90 -11.52 -5.31
#